data_AF-A0A355FT18-F1
#
_entry.id   AF-A0A355FT18-F1
#
_cell.length_a   1.000
_cell.length_b   1.000
_cell.length_c   1.000
_cell.angle_alpha   90.00
_cell.angle_beta   90.00
_cell.angle_gamma   90.00
#
_symmetry.space_group_name_H-M   'P 1'
#
loop_
_entity.id
_entity.type
_entity.pdbx_description
1 polymer ?
#
loop_
_entity_poly.entity_id
_entity_poly.type
_entity_poly.pdbx_seq_one_letter_code
_entity_poly.pdbx_strand_id
1 'polypeptide(L)' 'MSISGIPIMHSPSALEQYKSLIRHVHAEPVMIRRAMRIAFRNLNPKESVELRDWLQNRYQL' A
#
# COMPACT_ATOMS: atom_id res chain seq x y z
N MET A 1 32.59 -17.80 -16.30
CA MET A 1 31.21 -18.04 -16.75
C MET A 1 30.27 -17.49 -15.69
N SER A 2 29.69 -16.32 -15.96
CA SER A 2 28.88 -15.54 -15.01
C SER A 2 27.46 -16.10 -14.98
N ILE A 3 26.97 -16.50 -13.80
CA ILE A 3 25.61 -17.02 -13.63
C ILE A 3 24.65 -15.84 -13.76
N SER A 4 24.11 -15.68 -14.96
CA SER A 4 23.04 -14.76 -15.30
C SER A 4 21.72 -15.32 -14.78
N GLY A 5 20.87 -14.48 -14.17
CA GLY A 5 19.42 -14.70 -14.25
C GLY A 5 18.60 -14.89 -12.97
N ILE A 6 18.97 -14.33 -11.82
CA ILE A 6 17.95 -14.07 -10.79
C ILE A 6 17.41 -12.66 -11.05
N PRO A 7 16.18 -12.48 -11.56
CA PRO A 7 15.57 -11.15 -11.60
C PRO A 7 15.49 -10.66 -10.15
N ILE A 8 16.06 -9.49 -9.89
CA ILE A 8 15.89 -8.82 -8.61
C ILE A 8 14.38 -8.61 -8.47
N MET A 9 13.71 -9.43 -7.66
CA MET A 9 12.31 -9.24 -7.32
C MET A 9 12.25 -7.83 -6.74
N HIS A 10 11.73 -6.88 -7.51
CA HIS A 10 11.52 -5.52 -7.06
C HIS A 10 10.72 -5.62 -5.77
N SER A 11 11.35 -5.28 -4.64
CA SER A 11 10.65 -5.20 -3.36
C SER A 11 9.41 -4.34 -3.57
N PRO A 12 8.22 -4.80 -3.13
CA PRO A 12 6.99 -4.06 -3.37
C PRO A 12 7.15 -2.65 -2.81
N SER A 13 6.73 -1.65 -3.58
CA SER A 13 6.77 -0.25 -3.14
C SER A 13 5.99 -0.10 -1.83
N ALA A 14 6.35 0.89 -1.01
CA ALA A 14 5.64 1.16 0.23
C ALA A 14 4.12 1.32 -0.02
N LEU A 15 3.75 1.94 -1.14
CA LEU A 15 2.37 2.08 -1.57
C LEU A 15 1.65 0.73 -1.78
N GLU A 16 2.27 -0.21 -2.50
CA GLU A 16 1.67 -1.53 -2.74
C GLU A 16 1.57 -2.34 -1.44
N GLN A 17 2.54 -2.21 -0.53
CA GLN A 17 2.48 -2.82 0.80
C GLN A 17 1.28 -2.28 1.60
N TYR A 18 1.06 -0.97 1.62
CA TYR A 18 -0.09 -0.38 2.31
C TYR A 18 -1.43 -0.72 1.65
N LYS A 19 -1.51 -0.77 0.31
CA LYS A 19 -2.71 -1.25 -0.39
C LYS A 19 -3.03 -2.69 0.01
N SER A 20 -2.02 -3.56 0.11
CA SER A 20 -2.18 -4.95 0.56
C SER A 20 -2.66 -5.03 2.01
N LEU A 21 -2.01 -4.30 2.93
CA LEU A 21 -2.41 -4.24 4.33
C LEU A 21 -3.87 -3.80 4.48
N ILE A 22 -4.27 -2.72 3.81
CA ILE A 22 -5.63 -2.19 3.87
C ILE A 22 -6.63 -3.20 3.33
N ARG A 23 -6.33 -3.89 2.21
CA ARG A 23 -7.19 -5.00 1.72
C ARG A 23 -7.36 -6.07 2.77
N HIS A 24 -6.33 -6.40 3.53
CA HIS A 24 -6.42 -7.42 4.57
C HIS A 24 -7.28 -6.97 5.77
N VAL A 25 -7.16 -5.70 6.18
CA VAL A 25 -7.83 -5.19 7.39
C VAL A 25 -9.13 -4.43 7.13
N HIS A 26 -9.63 -4.37 5.89
CA HIS A 26 -10.74 -3.48 5.52
C HIS A 26 -12.05 -3.76 6.27
N ALA A 27 -12.29 -5.01 6.68
CA ALA A 27 -13.48 -5.41 7.41
C ALA A 27 -13.47 -4.92 8.88
N GLU A 28 -12.32 -4.47 9.39
CA GLU A 28 -12.12 -4.08 10.79
C GLU A 28 -11.97 -2.55 10.91
N PRO A 29 -13.00 -1.81 11.35
CA PRO A 29 -13.03 -0.34 11.30
C PRO A 29 -11.88 0.35 12.06
N VAL A 30 -11.43 -0.24 13.17
CA VAL A 30 -10.30 0.30 13.95
C VAL A 30 -8.98 0.06 13.21
N MET A 31 -8.84 -1.11 12.59
CA MET A 31 -7.60 -1.51 11.91
C MET A 31 -7.43 -0.75 10.60
N ILE A 32 -8.49 -0.54 9.81
CA ILE A 32 -8.40 0.28 8.59
C ILE A 32 -7.99 1.73 8.91
N ARG A 33 -8.58 2.34 9.95
CA ARG A 33 -8.17 3.70 10.39
C ARG A 33 -6.72 3.76 10.82
N ARG A 34 -6.23 2.72 11.51
CA ARG A 34 -4.83 2.62 11.91
C ARG A 34 -3.91 2.44 10.70
N ALA A 35 -4.26 1.55 9.78
CA ALA A 35 -3.50 1.30 8.56
C ALA A 35 -3.41 2.56 7.69
N MET A 36 -4.52 3.27 7.49
CA MET A 36 -4.54 4.55 6.76
C MET A 36 -3.62 5.57 7.42
N ARG A 37 -3.71 5.76 8.74
CA ARG A 37 -2.87 6.73 9.46
C ARG A 37 -1.38 6.43 9.32
N ILE A 38 -0.99 5.15 9.40
CA ILE A 38 0.40 4.74 9.20
C ILE A 38 0.82 4.97 7.75
N ALA A 39 -0.03 4.63 6.79
CA ALA A 39 0.25 4.82 5.37
C ALA A 39 0.47 6.30 5.03
N PHE A 40 -0.46 7.18 5.36
CA PHE A 40 -0.36 8.62 5.09
C PHE A 40 0.80 9.32 5.82
N ARG A 41 1.33 8.73 6.91
CA ARG A 41 2.51 9.25 7.60
C ARG A 41 3.83 8.88 6.89
N ASN A 42 3.86 7.74 6.22
CA ASN A 42 5.09 7.17 5.64
C ASN A 42 5.19 7.34 4.12
N LEU A 43 4.05 7.55 3.44
CA LEU A 43 4.02 7.76 2.00
C LEU A 43 4.39 9.21 1.65
N ASN A 44 5.02 9.38 0.49
CA ASN A 44 5.21 10.72 -0.05
C ASN A 44 3.85 11.32 -0.50
N PRO A 45 3.76 12.63 -0.76
CA PRO A 45 2.49 13.26 -1.13
C PRO A 45 1.84 12.66 -2.39
N LYS A 46 2.64 12.25 -3.38
CA LYS A 46 2.13 11.66 -4.62
C LYS A 46 1.51 10.29 -4.36
N GLU A 47 2.20 9.42 -3.63
CA GLU A 47 1.71 8.10 -3.25
C GLU A 47 0.52 8.18 -2.29
N SER A 48 0.48 9.20 -1.43
CA SER A 48 -0.66 9.47 -0.55
C SER A 48 -1.92 9.81 -1.34
N VAL A 49 -1.80 10.66 -2.36
CA VAL A 49 -2.92 10.96 -3.27
C VAL A 49 -3.37 9.69 -4.00
N GLU A 50 -2.43 8.91 -4.55
CA GLU A 50 -2.77 7.66 -5.22
C GLU A 50 -3.47 6.67 -4.29
N LEU A 51 -3.02 6.55 -3.04
CA LEU A 51 -3.67 5.68 -2.04
C LEU A 51 -5.08 6.16 -1.72
N ARG A 52 -5.29 7.47 -1.57
CA ARG A 52 -6.61 8.06 -1.30
C ARG A 52 -7.57 7.79 -2.45
N ASP A 53 -7.16 8.06 -3.68
CA ASP A 53 -8.01 7.86 -4.86
C ASP A 53 -8.34 6.37 -5.02
N TRP A 54 -7.38 5.48 -4.75
CA TRP A 54 -7.61 4.04 -4.71
C TRP A 54 -8.61 3.61 -3.62
N LEU A 55 -8.53 4.21 -2.42
CA LEU A 55 -9.46 3.97 -1.32
C LEU A 55 -10.88 4.39 -1.70
N GLN A 56 -11.06 5.61 -2.23
CA GLN A 56 -12.35 6.15 -2.63
C GLN A 56 -13.03 5.30 -3.73
N ASN A 57 -12.24 4.79 -4.67
CA ASN A 57 -12.76 3.94 -5.74
C ASN A 57 -13.21 2.56 -5.26
N ARG A 58 -12.62 2.04 -4.17
CA ARG A 58 -12.84 0.65 -3.72
C ARG A 58 -13.76 0.53 -2.52
N TYR A 59 -13.66 1.45 -1.59
CA TYR A 59 -14.45 1.49 -0.38
C TYR A 59 -15.23 2.79 -0.42
N GLN A 60 -16.56 2.71 -0.49
CA GLN A 60 -17.44 3.86 -0.31
C GLN A 60 -17.34 4.35 1.14
N LEU A 61 -16.20 4.98 1.47
CA LEU A 61 -15.87 5.55 2.76
C LEU A 61 -16.51 6.92 2.93
#